data_AF-A0A520QGK1-F1
#
_entry.id   AF-A0A520QGK1-F1
#
_cell.length_a   1.000
_cell.length_b   1.000
_cell.length_c   1.000
_cell.angle_alpha   90.00
_cell.angle_beta   90.00
_cell.angle_gamma   90.00
#
_symmetry.space_group_name_H-M   'P 1'
#
loop_
_entity.id
_entity.type
_entity.pdbx_description
1 polymer ?
#
loop_
_entity_poly.entity_id
_entity_poly.type
_entity_poly.pdbx_seq_one_letter_code
_entity_poly.pdbx_strand_id
1 'polypeptide(L)'
;MNWCSMLLIALGTTVISFAEPVKFQSTDWPAWRGLQGDGHAQAVEGLPLKWSITENVAWKTALPGRGHSTPTIVGDHIYLATAEADSQVQSVLCLAKATGKLIWRTPVHTGKFLKGGNKHASHASSSVVCDGEQLYVTFPNDKQVFLTTLGMDGKVLWQQPVSDYVIHQGYGTSPMIYQNVVVAKADSKQIGGAVVGFNKQTGKELWRIQRPKYPNYTTPVMVTAHDQLQMVFAGAELITSLDPLTGKKHWEIKGSTQECVTTTVTDGKRVFISGGWPKNHTMAVEADGSGVVAWQNTARVYVPSMLVKGDQLYATMDAGFAVCWDSATGKERWKERLGGAFFASPVLAGNRIYATNLAGKSYVFSTDPKEFKLLATNQLGEEMYASPVISGSRLYLRVTAKRGGRQEWLYCIGKN
;
A
#
# COMPACT_ATOMS: atom_id res chain seq x y z
N MET A 1 37.04 44.29 -51.46
CA MET A 1 36.09 43.18 -51.71
C MET A 1 36.91 41.89 -51.75
N ASN A 2 36.76 40.86 -50.93
CA ASN A 2 35.86 40.54 -49.82
C ASN A 2 36.67 39.63 -48.89
N TRP A 3 36.68 39.90 -47.59
CA TRP A 3 37.13 38.94 -46.57
C TRP A 3 35.95 38.04 -46.23
N CYS A 4 36.09 36.73 -46.45
CA CYS A 4 35.07 35.74 -46.11
C CYS A 4 35.48 35.07 -44.79
N SER A 5 34.89 35.52 -43.68
CA SER A 5 35.08 34.92 -42.36
C SER A 5 34.26 33.63 -42.27
N MET A 6 34.92 32.48 -42.18
CA MET A 6 34.27 31.22 -41.84
C MET A 6 33.92 31.21 -40.35
N LEU A 7 32.62 31.29 -40.06
CA LEU A 7 32.06 31.08 -38.72
C LEU A 7 31.98 29.56 -38.45
N LEU A 8 32.83 29.04 -37.58
CA LEU A 8 32.71 27.67 -37.05
C LEU A 8 31.58 27.63 -36.03
N ILE A 9 30.41 27.13 -36.44
CA ILE A 9 29.29 26.84 -35.53
C ILE A 9 29.61 25.51 -34.83
N ALA A 10 30.07 25.58 -33.58
CA ALA A 10 30.16 24.41 -32.71
C ALA A 10 28.75 23.96 -32.31
N LEU A 11 28.21 22.96 -33.00
CA LEU A 11 27.01 22.24 -32.59
C LEU A 11 27.34 21.45 -31.32
N GLY A 12 27.10 22.06 -30.16
CA GLY A 12 27.14 21.37 -28.88
C GLY A 12 26.04 20.31 -28.85
N THR A 13 26.39 19.05 -29.02
CA THR A 13 25.49 17.92 -28.77
C THR A 13 25.23 17.85 -27.27
N THR A 14 24.10 18.38 -26.83
CA THR A 14 23.60 18.18 -25.47
C THR A 14 23.27 16.70 -25.32
N VAL A 15 24.18 15.93 -24.72
CA VAL A 15 23.90 14.55 -24.34
C VAL A 15 22.86 14.60 -23.23
N ILE A 16 21.60 14.31 -23.56
CA ILE A 16 20.56 14.10 -22.55
C ILE A 16 20.91 12.78 -21.85
N SER A 17 21.61 12.89 -20.73
CA SER A 17 21.89 11.76 -19.85
C SER A 17 20.56 11.31 -19.22
N PHE A 18 19.92 10.31 -19.81
CA PHE A 18 18.82 9.60 -19.15
C PHE A 18 19.42 8.87 -17.94
N ALA A 19 18.96 9.20 -16.73
CA ALA A 19 19.34 8.44 -15.54
C ALA A 19 18.86 6.99 -15.73
N GLU A 20 19.75 6.02 -15.48
CA GLU A 20 19.37 4.61 -15.57
C GLU A 20 18.28 4.30 -14.53
N PRO A 21 17.30 3.43 -14.86
CA PRO A 21 16.28 2.98 -13.92
C PRO A 21 16.91 2.37 -12.66
N VAL A 22 16.40 2.73 -11.48
CA VAL A 22 16.84 2.10 -10.24
C VAL A 22 16.42 0.64 -10.26
N LYS A 23 17.41 -0.26 -10.29
CA LYS A 23 17.16 -1.70 -10.13
C LYS A 23 16.83 -2.00 -8.68
N PHE A 24 15.69 -2.61 -8.45
CA PHE A 24 15.27 -2.97 -7.09
C PHE A 24 16.22 -3.98 -6.46
N GLN A 25 16.55 -3.70 -5.21
CA GLN A 25 17.23 -4.64 -4.33
C GLN A 25 16.19 -5.45 -3.55
N SER A 26 16.59 -6.61 -3.02
CA SER A 26 15.70 -7.41 -2.17
C SER A 26 15.21 -6.66 -0.93
N THR A 27 15.93 -5.64 -0.48
CA THR A 27 15.54 -4.80 0.66
C THR A 27 14.60 -3.67 0.28
N ASP A 28 14.31 -3.45 -0.99
CA ASP A 28 13.39 -2.38 -1.40
C ASP A 28 11.93 -2.75 -1.13
N TRP A 29 11.13 -1.71 -0.93
CA TRP A 29 9.69 -1.75 -0.68
C TRP A 29 8.99 -0.74 -1.59
N PRO A 30 8.92 -1.00 -2.91
CA PRO A 30 8.54 -0.01 -3.91
C PRO A 30 7.05 0.32 -3.95
N ALA A 31 6.20 -0.48 -3.31
CA ALA A 31 4.74 -0.34 -3.38
C ALA A 31 4.08 -0.72 -2.06
N TRP A 32 2.76 -0.50 -1.98
CA TRP A 32 1.92 -1.06 -0.92
C TRP A 32 2.20 -2.57 -0.78
N ARG A 33 2.57 -2.99 0.44
CA ARG A 33 2.92 -4.37 0.80
C ARG A 33 4.16 -4.97 0.11
N GLY A 34 5.09 -4.13 -0.34
CA GLY A 34 6.43 -4.54 -0.73
C GLY A 34 6.54 -4.97 -2.19
N LEU A 35 7.63 -5.64 -2.55
CA LEU A 35 7.98 -5.98 -3.93
C LEU A 35 6.91 -6.81 -4.65
N GLN A 36 6.26 -7.72 -3.93
CA GLN A 36 5.25 -8.64 -4.48
C GLN A 36 3.82 -8.28 -4.05
N GLY A 37 3.63 -7.20 -3.28
CA GLY A 37 2.32 -6.82 -2.74
C GLY A 37 1.75 -7.78 -1.67
N ASP A 38 2.54 -8.74 -1.20
CA ASP A 38 2.13 -9.81 -0.29
C ASP A 38 2.46 -9.52 1.19
N GLY A 39 3.19 -8.44 1.48
CA GLY A 39 3.58 -8.04 2.83
C GLY A 39 4.82 -8.78 3.35
N HIS A 40 5.63 -9.36 2.47
CA HIS A 40 6.83 -10.10 2.84
C HIS A 40 8.09 -9.25 2.65
N ALA A 41 8.83 -9.07 3.74
CA ALA A 41 10.16 -8.50 3.71
C ALA A 41 11.20 -9.57 3.37
N GLN A 42 12.09 -9.27 2.42
CA GLN A 42 13.21 -10.12 2.05
C GLN A 42 14.52 -9.60 2.70
N ALA A 43 15.54 -10.46 2.77
CA ALA A 43 16.87 -10.13 3.31
C ALA A 43 16.85 -9.46 4.70
N VAL A 44 16.26 -10.16 5.67
CA VAL A 44 15.82 -9.61 6.98
C VAL A 44 16.76 -9.92 8.16
N GLU A 45 18.06 -9.80 7.97
CA GLU A 45 19.03 -10.03 9.05
C GLU A 45 19.12 -8.81 10.00
N GLY A 46 19.32 -9.07 11.29
CA GLY A 46 19.57 -8.01 12.29
C GLY A 46 18.35 -7.18 12.72
N LEU A 47 17.12 -7.56 12.33
CA LEU A 47 15.92 -6.82 12.72
C LEU A 47 15.73 -6.78 14.26
N PRO A 48 15.39 -5.61 14.82
CA PRO A 48 15.17 -5.46 16.25
C PRO A 48 13.90 -6.20 16.68
N LEU A 49 13.95 -6.77 17.90
CA LEU A 49 12.77 -7.29 18.59
C LEU A 49 12.17 -6.25 19.53
N LYS A 50 13.02 -5.43 20.15
CA LYS A 50 12.63 -4.40 21.13
C LYS A 50 12.96 -3.01 20.61
N TRP A 51 12.07 -2.05 20.85
CA TRP A 51 12.29 -0.64 20.56
C TRP A 51 11.34 0.23 21.38
N SER A 52 11.70 1.50 21.51
CA SER A 52 10.88 2.50 22.19
C SER A 52 11.10 3.87 21.53
N ILE A 53 10.69 4.95 22.19
CA ILE A 53 11.01 6.32 21.76
C ILE A 53 12.52 6.64 21.83
N THR A 54 13.31 5.85 22.57
CA THR A 54 14.76 6.03 22.76
C THR A 54 15.59 4.79 22.46
N GLU A 55 15.01 3.59 22.50
CA GLU A 55 15.71 2.33 22.24
C GLU A 55 15.60 1.92 20.77
N ASN A 56 16.74 1.55 20.16
CA ASN A 56 16.85 1.11 18.76
C ASN A 56 16.24 2.12 17.77
N VAL A 57 16.37 3.42 18.02
CA VAL A 57 15.98 4.49 17.09
C VAL A 57 17.21 5.01 16.37
N ALA A 58 17.35 4.70 15.09
CA ALA A 58 18.44 5.22 14.26
C ALA A 58 18.25 6.71 13.96
N TRP A 59 17.02 7.07 13.59
CA TRP A 59 16.58 8.46 13.42
C TRP A 59 15.05 8.55 13.47
N LYS A 60 14.54 9.77 13.65
CA LYS A 60 13.14 10.11 13.46
C LYS A 60 12.98 11.48 12.81
N THR A 61 11.95 11.65 12.00
CA THR A 61 11.67 12.89 11.27
C THR A 61 10.21 13.30 11.46
N ALA A 62 9.97 14.55 11.84
CA ALA A 62 8.64 15.13 11.86
C ALA A 62 8.12 15.27 10.41
N LEU A 63 6.91 14.78 10.15
CA LEU A 63 6.28 14.88 8.84
C LEU A 63 5.23 16.00 8.83
N PRO A 64 5.15 16.81 7.76
CA PRO A 64 4.10 17.81 7.63
C PRO A 64 2.73 17.14 7.42
N GLY A 65 1.68 17.76 7.95
CA GLY A 65 0.29 17.31 7.76
C GLY A 65 -0.01 15.93 8.37
N ARG A 66 -1.07 15.30 7.87
CA ARG A 66 -1.58 13.97 8.24
C ARG A 66 -1.61 13.05 7.02
N GLY A 67 -1.32 11.77 7.22
CA GLY A 67 -1.49 10.76 6.18
C GLY A 67 -1.32 9.35 6.74
N HIS A 68 -1.91 8.37 6.06
CA HIS A 68 -1.78 6.95 6.41
C HIS A 68 -1.03 6.15 5.34
N SER A 69 -0.44 6.86 4.37
CA SER A 69 0.50 6.33 3.38
C SER A 69 1.56 5.49 4.06
N THR A 70 1.66 4.21 3.66
CA THR A 70 2.74 3.32 4.08
C THR A 70 4.03 3.75 3.36
N PRO A 71 5.19 3.82 4.06
CA PRO A 71 6.43 4.24 3.43
C PRO A 71 6.79 3.39 2.23
N THR A 72 7.18 4.03 1.14
CA THR A 72 7.80 3.37 -0.01
C THR A 72 9.28 3.60 0.03
N ILE A 73 10.08 2.54 -0.04
CA ILE A 73 11.53 2.60 0.13
C ILE A 73 12.19 2.02 -1.11
N VAL A 74 12.96 2.82 -1.84
CA VAL A 74 13.67 2.37 -3.04
C VAL A 74 15.07 2.97 -3.03
N GLY A 75 16.09 2.11 -2.99
CA GLY A 75 17.49 2.52 -2.86
C GLY A 75 17.68 3.37 -1.60
N ASP A 76 18.14 4.62 -1.80
CA ASP A 76 18.44 5.57 -0.74
C ASP A 76 17.28 6.52 -0.39
N HIS A 77 16.09 6.29 -0.92
CA HIS A 77 14.96 7.19 -0.79
C HIS A 77 13.75 6.56 -0.10
N ILE A 78 13.01 7.40 0.62
CA ILE A 78 11.72 7.07 1.21
C ILE A 78 10.67 8.04 0.68
N TYR A 79 9.57 7.51 0.15
CA TYR A 79 8.46 8.29 -0.39
C TYR A 79 7.19 8.13 0.43
N LEU A 80 6.49 9.24 0.66
CA LEU A 80 5.27 9.28 1.46
C LEU A 80 4.26 10.28 0.90
N ALA A 81 2.98 9.92 0.90
CA ALA A 81 1.89 10.87 0.72
C ALA A 81 1.51 11.52 2.05
N THR A 82 1.21 12.82 2.03
CA THR A 82 0.71 13.57 3.18
C THR A 82 -0.30 14.64 2.76
N ALA A 83 -1.13 15.08 3.70
CA ALA A 83 -2.08 16.16 3.49
C ALA A 83 -2.16 17.11 4.68
N GLU A 84 -2.05 18.40 4.43
CA GLU A 84 -2.31 19.46 5.40
C GLU A 84 -3.75 19.93 5.22
N ALA A 85 -4.63 19.60 6.16
CA ALA A 85 -6.06 19.88 6.02
C ALA A 85 -6.39 21.38 6.07
N ASP A 86 -5.68 22.14 6.91
CA ASP A 86 -5.94 23.57 7.12
C ASP A 86 -5.61 24.39 5.87
N SER A 87 -4.47 24.12 5.23
CA SER A 87 -4.07 24.72 3.96
C SER A 87 -4.65 24.00 2.73
N GLN A 88 -5.33 22.86 2.93
CA GLN A 88 -5.83 21.96 1.90
C GLN A 88 -4.77 21.60 0.84
N VAL A 89 -3.58 21.16 1.28
CA VAL A 89 -2.50 20.76 0.38
C VAL A 89 -2.24 19.26 0.50
N GLN A 90 -2.39 18.52 -0.60
CA GLN A 90 -1.90 17.14 -0.73
C GLN A 90 -0.48 17.19 -1.31
N SER A 91 0.46 16.43 -0.73
CA SER A 91 1.86 16.41 -1.17
C SER A 91 2.44 15.01 -1.21
N VAL A 92 3.46 14.82 -2.05
CA VAL A 92 4.41 13.72 -1.96
C VAL A 92 5.71 14.24 -1.34
N LEU A 93 6.27 13.45 -0.43
CA LEU A 93 7.54 13.71 0.25
C LEU A 93 8.59 12.73 -0.25
N CYS A 94 9.84 13.17 -0.32
CA CYS A 94 11.01 12.31 -0.42
C CYS A 94 11.98 12.60 0.71
N LEU A 95 12.41 11.55 1.41
CA LEU A 95 13.35 11.61 2.51
C LEU A 95 14.56 10.73 2.20
N ALA A 96 15.74 11.14 2.66
CA ALA A 96 16.94 10.31 2.60
C ALA A 96 16.78 9.12 3.56
N LYS A 97 16.87 7.89 3.07
CA LYS A 97 16.74 6.66 3.86
C LYS A 97 17.78 6.55 4.98
N ALA A 98 18.99 7.02 4.72
CA ALA A 98 20.10 6.94 5.67
C ALA A 98 19.88 7.82 6.91
N THR A 99 19.33 9.03 6.73
CA THR A 99 19.29 10.08 7.77
C THR A 99 17.88 10.52 8.17
N GLY A 100 16.87 10.15 7.37
CA GLY A 100 15.50 10.66 7.51
C GLY A 100 15.33 12.12 7.08
N LYS A 101 16.36 12.79 6.56
CA LYS A 101 16.25 14.20 6.15
C LYS A 101 15.29 14.34 4.97
N LEU A 102 14.36 15.30 5.05
CA LEU A 102 13.52 15.68 3.91
C LEU A 102 14.40 16.24 2.78
N ILE A 103 14.32 15.63 1.61
CA ILE A 103 15.05 16.04 0.40
C ILE A 103 14.18 17.01 -0.39
N TRP A 104 12.96 16.60 -0.70
CA TRP A 104 11.99 17.45 -1.39
C TRP A 104 10.57 17.13 -0.95
N ARG A 105 9.70 18.11 -1.22
CA ARG A 105 8.26 18.04 -1.00
C ARG A 105 7.58 18.67 -2.20
N THR A 106 6.68 17.92 -2.84
CA THR A 106 5.91 18.41 -3.99
C THR A 106 4.44 18.50 -3.64
N PRO A 107 3.84 19.70 -3.63
CA PRO A 107 2.39 19.86 -3.66
C PRO A 107 1.81 19.25 -4.93
N VAL A 108 0.87 18.31 -4.78
CA VAL A 108 0.21 17.60 -5.87
C VAL A 108 -1.19 18.15 -6.15
N HIS A 109 -1.92 18.52 -5.11
CA HIS A 109 -3.19 19.24 -5.21
C HIS A 109 -3.31 20.30 -4.12
N THR A 110 -4.04 21.37 -4.44
CA THR A 110 -4.35 22.47 -3.52
C THR A 110 -5.84 22.81 -3.57
N GLY A 111 -6.46 22.98 -2.41
CA GLY A 111 -7.89 23.27 -2.29
C GLY A 111 -8.79 22.07 -2.60
N LYS A 112 -10.10 22.31 -2.53
CA LYS A 112 -11.16 21.38 -2.95
C LYS A 112 -11.08 19.99 -2.32
N PHE A 113 -10.59 19.91 -1.08
CA PHE A 113 -10.64 18.67 -0.33
C PHE A 113 -12.09 18.20 -0.18
N LEU A 114 -12.33 16.91 -0.41
CA LEU A 114 -13.64 16.31 -0.16
C LEU A 114 -13.95 16.41 1.33
N LYS A 115 -15.20 16.68 1.68
CA LYS A 115 -15.64 16.81 3.08
C LYS A 115 -16.46 15.59 3.51
N GLY A 116 -16.38 15.24 4.79
CA GLY A 116 -17.05 14.08 5.36
C GLY A 116 -16.13 12.86 5.46
N GLY A 117 -16.70 11.66 5.46
CA GLY A 117 -15.96 10.42 5.65
C GLY A 117 -15.82 9.99 7.12
N ASN A 118 -15.04 8.95 7.34
CA ASN A 118 -14.72 8.42 8.67
C ASN A 118 -13.70 9.33 9.37
N LYS A 119 -13.85 9.54 10.68
CA LYS A 119 -12.89 10.32 11.50
C LYS A 119 -11.45 9.76 11.46
N HIS A 120 -11.33 8.47 11.21
CA HIS A 120 -10.06 7.77 11.08
C HIS A 120 -9.45 7.88 9.69
N ALA A 121 -10.11 8.50 8.71
CA ALA A 121 -9.54 8.69 7.37
C ALA A 121 -8.57 9.87 7.31
N SER A 122 -7.76 9.89 6.25
CA SER A 122 -6.94 11.03 5.88
C SER A 122 -7.14 11.36 4.40
N HIS A 123 -6.75 12.57 3.99
CA HIS A 123 -6.70 12.95 2.57
C HIS A 123 -5.46 12.38 1.84
N ALA A 124 -4.64 11.56 2.50
CA ALA A 124 -3.38 11.01 1.99
C ALA A 124 -3.12 9.60 2.54
N SER A 125 -4.07 8.69 2.35
CA SER A 125 -3.96 7.31 2.86
C SER A 125 -3.25 6.36 1.88
N SER A 126 -3.27 6.65 0.58
CA SER A 126 -2.66 5.80 -0.45
C SER A 126 -1.13 5.77 -0.31
N SER A 127 -0.52 4.62 -0.54
CA SER A 127 0.94 4.51 -0.63
C SER A 127 1.41 5.08 -1.97
N VAL A 128 2.54 5.77 -1.97
CA VAL A 128 3.22 6.15 -3.22
C VAL A 128 3.81 4.88 -3.81
N VAL A 129 3.73 4.67 -5.12
CA VAL A 129 4.37 3.53 -5.79
C VAL A 129 5.55 4.04 -6.59
N CYS A 130 6.69 3.35 -6.54
CA CYS A 130 7.87 3.66 -7.34
C CYS A 130 8.16 2.47 -8.24
N ASP A 131 8.42 2.70 -9.53
CA ASP A 131 8.83 1.65 -10.48
C ASP A 131 10.35 1.66 -10.77
N GLY A 132 11.11 2.47 -10.03
CA GLY A 132 12.54 2.70 -10.24
C GLY A 132 12.85 3.89 -11.16
N GLU A 133 11.86 4.44 -11.88
CA GLU A 133 12.00 5.57 -12.79
C GLU A 133 11.07 6.74 -12.42
N GLN A 134 9.89 6.43 -11.92
CA GLN A 134 8.80 7.35 -11.66
C GLN A 134 8.07 6.97 -10.38
N LEU A 135 7.30 7.92 -9.86
CA LEU A 135 6.47 7.81 -8.68
C LEU A 135 5.01 7.97 -9.07
N TYR A 136 4.12 7.18 -8.48
CA TYR A 136 2.69 7.16 -8.77
C TYR A 136 1.91 7.26 -7.47
N VAL A 137 0.92 8.14 -7.41
CA VAL A 137 0.12 8.35 -6.21
C VAL A 137 -1.32 8.68 -6.57
N THR A 138 -2.26 8.22 -5.75
CA THR A 138 -3.68 8.54 -5.90
C THR A 138 -4.23 9.36 -4.75
N PHE A 139 -4.92 10.45 -5.09
CA PHE A 139 -5.55 11.36 -4.15
C PHE A 139 -7.03 11.60 -4.51
N PRO A 140 -7.95 11.60 -3.54
CA PRO A 140 -9.27 12.18 -3.75
C PRO A 140 -9.16 13.71 -3.68
N ASN A 141 -9.58 14.41 -4.73
CA ASN A 141 -9.64 15.87 -4.80
C ASN A 141 -10.77 16.30 -5.75
N ASP A 142 -11.42 17.43 -5.47
CA ASP A 142 -12.47 18.00 -6.33
C ASP A 142 -13.56 17.00 -6.80
N LYS A 143 -14.09 16.21 -5.86
CA LYS A 143 -15.10 15.18 -6.12
C LYS A 143 -14.67 14.10 -7.13
N GLN A 144 -13.38 13.92 -7.35
CA GLN A 144 -12.80 12.86 -8.17
C GLN A 144 -11.64 12.18 -7.43
N VAL A 145 -11.21 11.04 -7.94
CA VAL A 145 -9.90 10.45 -7.60
C VAL A 145 -8.95 10.69 -8.75
N PHE A 146 -7.79 11.26 -8.48
CA PHE A 146 -6.73 11.50 -9.46
C PHE A 146 -5.59 10.50 -9.27
N LEU A 147 -5.06 9.98 -10.38
CA LEU A 147 -3.74 9.39 -10.45
C LEU A 147 -2.76 10.48 -10.87
N THR A 148 -1.69 10.67 -10.08
CA THR A 148 -0.60 11.60 -10.39
C THR A 148 0.70 10.85 -10.50
N THR A 149 1.47 11.19 -11.53
CA THR A 149 2.81 10.66 -11.76
C THR A 149 3.84 11.76 -11.57
N LEU A 150 4.92 11.45 -10.87
CA LEU A 150 6.05 12.33 -10.62
C LEU A 150 7.35 11.67 -11.08
N GLY A 151 8.33 12.48 -11.47
CA GLY A 151 9.71 12.03 -11.63
C GLY A 151 10.36 11.76 -10.27
N MET A 152 11.51 11.08 -10.27
CA MET A 152 12.31 10.85 -9.05
C MET A 152 12.80 12.15 -8.39
N ASP A 153 12.87 13.24 -9.16
CA ASP A 153 13.19 14.59 -8.70
C ASP A 153 11.98 15.33 -8.08
N GLY A 154 10.83 14.68 -8.02
CA GLY A 154 9.60 15.21 -7.45
C GLY A 154 8.80 16.10 -8.40
N LYS A 155 9.18 16.29 -9.66
CA LYS A 155 8.36 17.05 -10.61
C LYS A 155 7.13 16.25 -11.04
N VAL A 156 5.96 16.88 -11.04
CA VAL A 156 4.75 16.28 -11.61
C VAL A 156 4.93 16.15 -13.13
N LEU A 157 4.77 14.93 -13.65
CA LEU A 157 4.89 14.62 -15.07
C LEU A 157 3.53 14.67 -15.76
N TRP A 158 2.51 14.05 -15.15
CA TRP A 158 1.14 14.07 -15.64
C TRP A 158 0.15 13.72 -14.52
N GLN A 159 -1.10 14.12 -14.70
CA GLN A 159 -2.22 13.83 -13.80
C GLN A 159 -3.46 13.43 -14.62
N GLN A 160 -4.20 12.42 -14.17
CA GLN A 160 -5.41 11.95 -14.82
C GLN A 160 -6.52 11.65 -13.83
N PRO A 161 -7.78 12.00 -14.12
CA PRO A 161 -8.91 11.55 -13.32
C PRO A 161 -9.15 10.05 -13.55
N VAL A 162 -9.30 9.31 -12.46
CA VAL A 162 -9.65 7.88 -12.47
C VAL A 162 -11.17 7.74 -12.57
N SER A 163 -11.90 8.40 -11.67
CA SER A 163 -13.36 8.38 -11.61
C SER A 163 -13.87 9.52 -10.71
N ASP A 164 -15.12 9.89 -10.90
CA ASP A 164 -15.86 10.71 -9.93
C ASP A 164 -15.99 9.96 -8.60
N TYR A 165 -16.02 10.71 -7.50
CA TYR A 165 -15.89 10.16 -6.17
C TYR A 165 -16.76 10.86 -5.13
N VAL A 166 -17.63 10.07 -4.50
CA VAL A 166 -18.41 10.45 -3.32
C VAL A 166 -17.77 9.78 -2.11
N ILE A 167 -17.20 10.58 -1.22
CA ILE A 167 -16.56 10.08 -0.01
C ILE A 167 -17.58 9.39 0.91
N HIS A 168 -17.28 8.14 1.30
CA HIS A 168 -18.07 7.40 2.28
C HIS A 168 -17.30 7.16 3.59
N GLN A 169 -16.22 6.36 3.56
CA GLN A 169 -15.31 6.19 4.69
C GLN A 169 -14.05 7.04 4.51
N GLY A 170 -13.57 7.22 3.29
CA GLY A 170 -12.28 7.83 2.96
C GLY A 170 -11.82 7.27 1.62
N TYR A 171 -10.55 7.38 1.29
CA TYR A 171 -9.94 6.72 0.13
C TYR A 171 -8.56 6.19 0.54
N GLY A 172 -8.20 4.99 0.09
CA GLY A 172 -6.94 4.33 0.47
C GLY A 172 -6.41 3.32 -0.55
N THR A 173 -7.03 3.22 -1.73
CA THR A 173 -6.54 2.36 -2.81
C THR A 173 -5.25 2.93 -3.37
N SER A 174 -4.18 2.15 -3.37
CA SER A 174 -2.90 2.55 -3.97
C SER A 174 -2.85 2.14 -5.46
N PRO A 175 -2.06 2.81 -6.31
CA PRO A 175 -1.82 2.35 -7.67
C PRO A 175 -1.16 0.96 -7.69
N MET A 176 -1.27 0.26 -8.81
CA MET A 176 -0.51 -0.96 -9.10
C MET A 176 0.20 -0.77 -10.43
N ILE A 177 1.43 -1.25 -10.56
CA ILE A 177 2.20 -1.14 -11.80
C ILE A 177 2.51 -2.54 -12.32
N TYR A 178 2.32 -2.74 -13.61
CA TYR A 178 2.76 -3.93 -14.30
C TYR A 178 3.27 -3.55 -15.68
N GLN A 179 4.56 -3.79 -15.92
CA GLN A 179 5.25 -3.40 -17.16
C GLN A 179 5.06 -1.91 -17.49
N ASN A 180 4.40 -1.59 -18.61
CA ASN A 180 4.15 -0.23 -19.07
C ASN A 180 2.78 0.33 -18.64
N VAL A 181 2.02 -0.40 -17.82
CA VAL A 181 0.69 0.01 -17.35
C VAL A 181 0.72 0.35 -15.87
N VAL A 182 0.17 1.51 -15.53
CA VAL A 182 -0.22 1.85 -14.16
C VAL A 182 -1.73 1.74 -14.04
N VAL A 183 -2.19 0.94 -13.08
CA VAL A 183 -3.60 0.72 -12.77
C VAL A 183 -3.98 1.55 -11.56
N ALA A 184 -5.07 2.31 -11.69
CA ALA A 184 -5.70 2.99 -10.56
C ALA A 184 -7.18 2.61 -10.47
N LYS A 185 -7.68 2.57 -9.23
CA LYS A 185 -9.02 2.08 -8.91
C LYS A 185 -9.71 2.99 -7.91
N ALA A 186 -10.93 3.38 -8.23
CA ALA A 186 -11.82 4.11 -7.34
C ALA A 186 -13.22 3.52 -7.42
N ASP A 187 -13.69 2.90 -6.34
CA ASP A 187 -15.08 2.44 -6.20
C ASP A 187 -15.84 3.47 -5.36
N SER A 188 -16.91 4.06 -5.89
CA SER A 188 -17.68 5.11 -5.21
C SER A 188 -19.14 4.73 -4.95
N LYS A 189 -19.59 5.11 -3.75
CA LYS A 189 -20.95 4.88 -3.29
C LYS A 189 -21.95 5.63 -4.17
N GLN A 190 -23.09 5.00 -4.50
CA GLN A 190 -24.21 5.54 -5.29
C GLN A 190 -23.93 5.83 -6.77
N ILE A 191 -22.73 6.28 -7.13
CA ILE A 191 -22.42 6.70 -8.50
C ILE A 191 -21.63 5.64 -9.30
N GLY A 192 -21.09 4.62 -8.65
CA GLY A 192 -20.23 3.64 -9.31
C GLY A 192 -18.79 4.09 -9.26
N GLY A 193 -17.91 3.41 -9.98
CA GLY A 193 -16.50 3.75 -9.97
C GLY A 193 -15.82 3.22 -11.21
N ALA A 194 -14.49 3.22 -11.22
CA ALA A 194 -13.71 2.63 -12.29
C ALA A 194 -12.41 1.98 -11.82
N VAL A 195 -11.98 0.98 -12.59
CA VAL A 195 -10.59 0.53 -12.66
C VAL A 195 -10.07 0.94 -14.03
N VAL A 196 -8.94 1.61 -14.06
CA VAL A 196 -8.40 2.21 -15.28
C VAL A 196 -6.92 1.88 -15.39
N GLY A 197 -6.51 1.38 -16.56
CA GLY A 197 -5.10 1.22 -16.91
C GLY A 197 -4.64 2.39 -17.75
N PHE A 198 -3.55 3.02 -17.34
CA PHE A 198 -2.91 4.12 -18.06
C PHE A 198 -1.53 3.69 -18.55
N ASN A 199 -1.14 4.20 -19.71
CA ASN A 199 0.24 4.12 -20.16
C ASN A 199 1.13 4.92 -19.19
N LYS A 200 2.10 4.26 -18.56
CA LYS A 200 2.87 4.85 -17.46
C LYS A 200 3.70 6.07 -17.85
N GLN A 201 4.14 6.17 -19.11
CA GLN A 201 4.92 7.30 -19.61
C GLN A 201 4.05 8.52 -19.95
N THR A 202 2.93 8.29 -20.62
CA THR A 202 2.12 9.37 -21.22
C THR A 202 0.90 9.76 -20.39
N GLY A 203 0.47 8.90 -19.46
CA GLY A 203 -0.80 9.04 -18.75
C GLY A 203 -2.02 8.77 -19.63
N LYS A 204 -1.86 8.34 -20.88
CA LYS A 204 -3.01 8.02 -21.74
C LYS A 204 -3.76 6.80 -21.20
N GLU A 205 -5.08 6.91 -21.07
CA GLU A 205 -5.95 5.78 -20.77
C GLU A 205 -5.83 4.71 -21.87
N LEU A 206 -5.55 3.47 -21.46
CA LEU A 206 -5.44 2.30 -22.34
C LEU A 206 -6.73 1.48 -22.32
N TRP A 207 -7.30 1.32 -21.13
CA TRP A 207 -8.52 0.56 -20.91
C TRP A 207 -9.22 1.04 -19.63
N ARG A 208 -10.53 0.79 -19.55
CA ARG A 208 -11.38 1.15 -18.42
C ARG A 208 -12.47 0.12 -18.18
N ILE A 209 -12.71 -0.17 -16.92
CA ILE A 209 -13.79 -1.04 -16.46
C ILE A 209 -14.63 -0.27 -15.45
N GLN A 210 -15.93 -0.18 -15.72
CA GLN A 210 -16.88 0.43 -14.79
C GLN A 210 -17.13 -0.49 -13.59
N ARG A 211 -17.25 0.12 -12.41
CA ARG A 211 -17.44 -0.58 -11.14
C ARG A 211 -18.83 -0.36 -10.56
N PRO A 212 -19.39 -1.34 -9.84
CA PRO A 212 -20.71 -1.20 -9.22
C PRO A 212 -20.80 -0.02 -8.25
N LYS A 213 -22.02 0.41 -7.94
CA LYS A 213 -22.36 1.59 -7.11
C LYS A 213 -22.12 1.40 -5.60
N TYR A 214 -21.10 0.62 -5.23
CA TYR A 214 -20.72 0.33 -3.85
C TYR A 214 -19.39 1.00 -3.49
N PRO A 215 -19.24 1.49 -2.25
CA PRO A 215 -17.95 1.95 -1.74
C PRO A 215 -17.03 0.75 -1.49
N ASN A 216 -15.76 0.85 -1.89
CA ASN A 216 -14.78 -0.20 -1.64
C ASN A 216 -13.34 0.34 -1.76
N TYR A 217 -12.39 -0.28 -1.05
CA TYR A 217 -11.09 0.34 -0.75
C TYR A 217 -9.88 -0.58 -1.02
N THR A 218 -10.10 -1.70 -1.69
CA THR A 218 -9.06 -2.69 -1.99
C THR A 218 -8.07 -2.18 -3.04
N THR A 219 -6.78 -2.47 -2.81
CA THR A 219 -5.71 -2.26 -3.78
C THR A 219 -5.59 -3.50 -4.68
N PRO A 220 -5.63 -3.35 -6.03
CA PRO A 220 -5.32 -4.44 -6.95
C PRO A 220 -3.90 -4.96 -6.75
N VAL A 221 -3.72 -6.27 -6.88
CA VAL A 221 -2.42 -6.92 -6.69
C VAL A 221 -2.20 -7.98 -7.75
N MET A 222 -0.95 -8.12 -8.19
CA MET A 222 -0.53 -9.23 -9.05
C MET A 222 -0.32 -10.46 -8.19
N VAL A 223 -0.96 -11.57 -8.56
CA VAL A 223 -0.75 -12.88 -7.94
C VAL A 223 -0.44 -13.90 -9.01
N THR A 224 0.41 -14.88 -8.68
CA THR A 224 0.56 -16.08 -9.49
C THR A 224 -0.21 -17.20 -8.80
N ALA A 225 -1.26 -17.71 -9.44
CA ALA A 225 -2.04 -18.82 -8.93
C ALA A 225 -2.50 -19.70 -10.09
N HIS A 226 -2.49 -21.02 -9.89
CA HIS A 226 -2.70 -22.01 -10.96
C HIS A 226 -1.78 -21.74 -12.17
N ASP A 227 -0.51 -21.45 -11.90
CA ASP A 227 0.54 -21.09 -12.87
C ASP A 227 0.21 -19.89 -13.78
N GLN A 228 -0.83 -19.13 -13.43
CA GLN A 228 -1.26 -17.94 -14.15
C GLN A 228 -0.96 -16.69 -13.31
N LEU A 229 -0.20 -15.78 -13.90
CA LEU A 229 -0.05 -14.42 -13.40
C LEU A 229 -1.31 -13.61 -13.73
N GLN A 230 -1.95 -13.04 -12.71
CA GLN A 230 -3.24 -12.36 -12.84
C GLN A 230 -3.35 -11.21 -11.84
N MET A 231 -4.01 -10.11 -12.23
CA MET A 231 -4.34 -9.01 -11.32
C MET A 231 -5.67 -9.31 -10.62
N VAL A 232 -5.65 -9.41 -9.29
CA VAL A 232 -6.83 -9.77 -8.49
C VAL A 232 -7.19 -8.68 -7.49
N PHE A 233 -8.49 -8.48 -7.28
CA PHE A 233 -9.03 -7.70 -6.18
C PHE A 233 -10.48 -8.11 -5.88
N ALA A 234 -10.93 -7.79 -4.67
CA ALA A 234 -12.29 -8.07 -4.22
C ALA A 234 -13.05 -6.80 -3.80
N GLY A 235 -14.36 -6.93 -3.68
CA GLY A 235 -15.28 -5.91 -3.18
C GLY A 235 -16.33 -5.50 -4.20
N ALA A 236 -17.30 -4.71 -3.76
CA ALA A 236 -18.53 -4.45 -4.50
C ALA A 236 -19.26 -5.76 -4.88
N GLU A 237 -19.26 -6.74 -3.96
CA GLU A 237 -19.84 -8.09 -4.09
C GLU A 237 -19.15 -9.02 -5.12
N LEU A 238 -18.02 -8.57 -5.69
CA LEU A 238 -17.29 -9.25 -6.74
C LEU A 238 -15.87 -9.63 -6.31
N ILE A 239 -15.39 -10.74 -6.87
CA ILE A 239 -13.98 -11.11 -6.88
C ILE A 239 -13.58 -11.14 -8.35
N THR A 240 -12.67 -10.25 -8.72
CA THR A 240 -12.35 -9.98 -10.12
C THR A 240 -10.89 -10.31 -10.39
N SER A 241 -10.64 -11.02 -11.49
CA SER A 241 -9.31 -11.27 -12.05
C SER A 241 -9.21 -10.69 -13.46
N LEU A 242 -8.18 -9.88 -13.69
CA LEU A 242 -7.94 -9.15 -14.93
C LEU A 242 -6.54 -9.40 -15.46
N ASP A 243 -6.40 -9.32 -16.78
CA ASP A 243 -5.13 -9.00 -17.42
C ASP A 243 -4.84 -7.50 -17.21
N PRO A 244 -3.76 -7.12 -16.52
CA PRO A 244 -3.43 -5.72 -16.26
C PRO A 244 -3.04 -4.93 -17.53
N LEU A 245 -2.59 -5.59 -18.60
CA LEU A 245 -2.18 -4.90 -19.82
C LEU A 245 -3.39 -4.46 -20.65
N THR A 246 -4.44 -5.26 -20.67
CA THR A 246 -5.59 -5.08 -21.56
C THR A 246 -6.89 -4.73 -20.83
N GLY A 247 -6.97 -4.96 -19.52
CA GLY A 247 -8.19 -4.87 -18.74
C GLY A 247 -9.18 -6.01 -19.03
N LYS A 248 -8.79 -7.02 -19.82
CA LYS A 248 -9.65 -8.17 -20.11
C LYS A 248 -9.86 -8.98 -18.83
N LYS A 249 -11.12 -9.29 -18.51
CA LYS A 249 -11.46 -10.22 -17.43
C LYS A 249 -10.94 -11.63 -17.77
N HIS A 250 -10.12 -12.19 -16.89
CA HIS A 250 -9.87 -13.64 -16.88
C HIS A 250 -11.10 -14.35 -16.32
N TRP A 251 -11.58 -13.88 -15.16
CA TRP A 251 -12.80 -14.36 -14.53
C TRP A 251 -13.33 -13.32 -13.54
N GLU A 252 -14.60 -13.45 -13.20
CA GLU A 252 -15.26 -12.63 -12.19
C GLU A 252 -16.39 -13.43 -11.56
N ILE A 253 -16.38 -13.55 -10.23
CA ILE A 253 -17.38 -14.29 -9.49
C ILE A 253 -18.00 -13.43 -8.40
N LYS A 254 -19.21 -13.80 -7.98
CA LYS A 254 -19.85 -13.21 -6.79
C LYS A 254 -19.33 -13.91 -5.55
N GLY A 255 -19.19 -13.18 -4.45
CA GLY A 255 -18.85 -13.81 -3.17
C GLY A 255 -18.23 -12.87 -2.14
N SER A 256 -17.63 -11.76 -2.56
CA SER A 256 -17.12 -10.76 -1.61
C SER A 256 -18.26 -10.00 -0.91
N THR A 257 -17.90 -9.11 0.02
CA THR A 257 -18.83 -8.11 0.56
C THR A 257 -18.91 -6.87 -0.32
N GLN A 258 -19.87 -5.98 0.00
CA GLN A 258 -19.94 -4.65 -0.61
C GLN A 258 -18.69 -3.83 -0.28
N GLU A 259 -18.38 -3.72 1.02
CA GLU A 259 -17.17 -3.02 1.48
C GLU A 259 -16.09 -4.05 1.84
N CYS A 260 -14.95 -3.94 1.15
CA CYS A 260 -13.69 -4.61 1.47
C CYS A 260 -12.58 -3.56 1.55
N VAL A 261 -11.57 -3.81 2.38
CA VAL A 261 -10.35 -2.98 2.45
C VAL A 261 -9.11 -3.82 2.18
N THR A 262 -9.13 -5.08 2.61
CA THR A 262 -8.00 -5.99 2.50
C THR A 262 -7.51 -6.20 1.07
N THR A 263 -6.19 -6.23 0.91
CA THR A 263 -5.54 -6.69 -0.31
C THR A 263 -5.49 -8.21 -0.29
N THR A 264 -5.85 -8.81 -1.42
CA THR A 264 -5.85 -10.27 -1.60
C THR A 264 -4.44 -10.84 -1.45
N VAL A 265 -4.32 -12.02 -0.87
CA VAL A 265 -3.10 -12.83 -0.86
C VAL A 265 -3.38 -14.22 -1.42
N THR A 266 -2.35 -14.96 -1.81
CA THR A 266 -2.50 -16.29 -2.41
C THR A 266 -1.49 -17.29 -1.85
N ASP A 267 -1.83 -18.57 -1.90
CA ASP A 267 -0.94 -19.71 -1.68
C ASP A 267 -0.52 -20.39 -3.00
N GLY A 268 -0.79 -19.75 -4.14
CA GLY A 268 -0.52 -20.29 -5.47
C GLY A 268 -1.66 -21.11 -6.07
N LYS A 269 -2.75 -21.35 -5.34
CA LYS A 269 -3.97 -22.00 -5.85
C LYS A 269 -5.22 -21.20 -5.53
N ARG A 270 -5.32 -20.75 -4.29
CA ARG A 270 -6.45 -19.98 -3.78
C ARG A 270 -6.08 -18.54 -3.59
N VAL A 271 -7.08 -17.68 -3.71
CA VAL A 271 -7.02 -16.31 -3.24
C VAL A 271 -7.81 -16.18 -1.95
N PHE A 272 -7.21 -15.48 -0.97
CA PHE A 272 -7.81 -15.22 0.32
C PHE A 272 -8.37 -13.81 0.36
N ILE A 273 -9.65 -13.71 0.67
CA ILE A 273 -10.36 -12.44 0.77
C ILE A 273 -11.09 -12.35 2.08
N SER A 274 -11.33 -11.13 2.54
CA SER A 274 -12.15 -10.88 3.71
C SER A 274 -12.94 -9.61 3.58
N GLY A 275 -14.14 -9.65 4.15
CA GLY A 275 -15.18 -8.66 4.05
C GLY A 275 -15.82 -8.36 5.40
N GLY A 276 -16.35 -7.15 5.57
CA GLY A 276 -16.89 -6.69 6.86
C GLY A 276 -18.25 -6.02 6.83
N TRP A 277 -18.84 -5.77 5.65
CA TRP A 277 -20.19 -5.20 5.54
C TRP A 277 -20.90 -5.66 4.26
N PRO A 278 -22.14 -6.21 4.32
CA PRO A 278 -23.01 -6.27 5.48
C PRO A 278 -22.75 -7.51 6.38
N LYS A 279 -21.87 -8.42 5.95
CA LYS A 279 -21.54 -9.64 6.69
C LYS A 279 -20.04 -9.73 6.93
N ASN A 280 -19.67 -10.24 8.10
CA ASN A 280 -18.29 -10.62 8.37
C ASN A 280 -18.01 -11.95 7.68
N HIS A 281 -16.96 -12.02 6.87
CA HIS A 281 -16.46 -13.30 6.40
C HIS A 281 -14.98 -13.21 6.03
N THR A 282 -14.30 -14.34 6.14
CA THR A 282 -13.01 -14.63 5.51
C THR A 282 -13.20 -15.90 4.69
N MET A 283 -12.70 -15.93 3.46
CA MET A 283 -12.82 -17.10 2.59
C MET A 283 -11.58 -17.33 1.74
N ALA A 284 -11.45 -18.57 1.28
CA ALA A 284 -10.53 -18.98 0.25
C ALA A 284 -11.31 -19.44 -0.99
N VAL A 285 -10.95 -18.88 -2.13
CA VAL A 285 -11.56 -19.20 -3.43
C VAL A 285 -10.48 -19.71 -4.36
N GLU A 286 -10.76 -20.78 -5.11
CA GLU A 286 -9.87 -21.23 -6.17
C GLU A 286 -9.68 -20.14 -7.23
N ALA A 287 -8.42 -19.81 -7.54
CA ALA A 287 -8.05 -18.68 -8.40
C ALA A 287 -8.04 -19.04 -9.90
N ASP A 288 -8.81 -20.06 -10.28
CA ASP A 288 -8.94 -20.58 -11.65
C ASP A 288 -10.21 -20.09 -12.36
N GLY A 289 -11.03 -19.29 -11.68
CA GLY A 289 -12.30 -18.77 -12.20
C GLY A 289 -13.47 -19.74 -12.12
N SER A 290 -13.29 -20.93 -11.53
CA SER A 290 -14.35 -21.92 -11.31
C SER A 290 -15.45 -21.43 -10.37
N GLY A 291 -15.12 -20.49 -9.49
CA GLY A 291 -16.01 -20.04 -8.42
C GLY A 291 -16.08 -21.00 -7.22
N VAL A 292 -15.22 -22.02 -7.16
CA VAL A 292 -15.16 -22.93 -6.03
C VAL A 292 -14.63 -22.21 -4.79
N VAL A 293 -15.45 -22.16 -3.75
CA VAL A 293 -15.06 -21.69 -2.41
C VAL A 293 -14.51 -22.89 -1.65
N ALA A 294 -13.19 -22.94 -1.46
CA ALA A 294 -12.52 -24.03 -0.74
C ALA A 294 -12.96 -24.07 0.73
N TRP A 295 -13.08 -22.90 1.35
CA TRP A 295 -13.64 -22.74 2.69
C TRP A 295 -14.06 -21.29 2.94
N GLN A 296 -14.95 -21.12 3.93
CA GLN A 296 -15.37 -19.80 4.43
C GLN A 296 -15.64 -19.88 5.93
N ASN A 297 -15.32 -18.82 6.66
CA ASN A 297 -15.69 -18.64 8.06
C ASN A 297 -16.19 -17.21 8.33
N THR A 298 -16.59 -16.93 9.58
CA THR A 298 -17.16 -15.63 10.01
C THR A 298 -16.12 -14.68 10.60
N ALA A 299 -14.83 -15.01 10.56
CA ALA A 299 -13.78 -14.12 11.02
C ALA A 299 -13.78 -12.85 10.17
N ARG A 300 -13.69 -11.70 10.84
CA ARG A 300 -13.62 -10.39 10.20
C ARG A 300 -12.18 -9.90 10.19
N VAL A 301 -11.50 -10.05 9.06
CA VAL A 301 -10.23 -9.37 8.76
C VAL A 301 -10.57 -8.20 7.84
N TYR A 302 -10.90 -7.03 8.38
CA TYR A 302 -11.57 -5.99 7.59
C TYR A 302 -10.61 -4.96 7.03
N VAL A 303 -9.83 -4.30 7.89
CA VAL A 303 -8.87 -3.27 7.46
C VAL A 303 -7.47 -3.86 7.20
N PRO A 304 -6.86 -4.64 8.12
CA PRO A 304 -5.54 -5.24 7.89
C PRO A 304 -5.60 -6.32 6.82
N SER A 305 -4.59 -6.42 5.96
CA SER A 305 -4.49 -7.53 4.99
C SER A 305 -3.78 -8.75 5.60
N MET A 306 -4.09 -9.94 5.08
CA MET A 306 -3.55 -11.21 5.58
C MET A 306 -2.11 -11.45 5.07
N LEU A 307 -1.46 -12.50 5.57
CA LEU A 307 -0.15 -12.99 5.12
C LEU A 307 -0.23 -14.49 4.86
N VAL A 308 0.43 -15.00 3.82
CA VAL A 308 0.53 -16.44 3.55
C VAL A 308 1.96 -16.89 3.75
N LYS A 309 2.20 -18.01 4.43
CA LYS A 309 3.55 -18.60 4.50
C LYS A 309 3.46 -20.12 4.52
N GLY A 310 3.98 -20.74 3.47
CA GLY A 310 3.77 -22.17 3.24
C GLY A 310 2.27 -22.47 3.24
N ASP A 311 1.86 -23.49 3.99
CA ASP A 311 0.46 -23.90 4.06
C ASP A 311 -0.39 -23.10 5.06
N GLN A 312 0.08 -21.95 5.53
CA GLN A 312 -0.55 -21.19 6.62
C GLN A 312 -0.99 -19.80 6.18
N LEU A 313 -2.14 -19.36 6.69
CA LEU A 313 -2.70 -18.02 6.51
C LEU A 313 -2.72 -17.31 7.87
N TYR A 314 -2.07 -16.15 7.97
CA TYR A 314 -1.99 -15.35 9.18
C TYR A 314 -2.73 -14.03 9.02
N ALA A 315 -3.34 -13.55 10.09
CA ALA A 315 -3.98 -12.24 10.13
C ALA A 315 -3.83 -11.57 11.48
N THR A 316 -3.82 -10.24 11.48
CA THR A 316 -4.33 -9.46 12.60
C THR A 316 -5.71 -8.92 12.27
N MET A 317 -6.59 -8.92 13.25
CA MET A 317 -7.99 -8.54 13.09
C MET A 317 -8.25 -7.18 13.71
N ASP A 318 -9.19 -6.43 13.13
CA ASP A 318 -9.70 -5.16 13.67
C ASP A 318 -10.08 -5.26 15.16
N ALA A 319 -10.55 -6.43 15.59
CA ALA A 319 -10.98 -6.71 16.96
C ALA A 319 -9.82 -7.01 17.95
N GLY A 320 -8.57 -6.94 17.51
CA GLY A 320 -7.39 -7.09 18.38
C GLY A 320 -6.91 -8.52 18.57
N PHE A 321 -7.13 -9.39 17.57
CA PHE A 321 -6.66 -10.77 17.58
C PHE A 321 -5.57 -10.98 16.55
N ALA A 322 -4.62 -11.87 16.85
CA ALA A 322 -3.83 -12.56 15.85
C ALA A 322 -4.43 -13.95 15.61
N VAL A 323 -4.44 -14.42 14.37
CA VAL A 323 -4.98 -15.73 14.01
C VAL A 323 -4.06 -16.41 12.99
N CYS A 324 -3.95 -17.73 13.10
CA CYS A 324 -3.37 -18.60 12.08
C CYS A 324 -4.40 -19.65 11.66
N TRP A 325 -4.57 -19.81 10.35
CA TRP A 325 -5.36 -20.87 9.75
C TRP A 325 -4.48 -21.76 8.89
N ASP A 326 -4.89 -23.02 8.77
CA ASP A 326 -4.52 -23.83 7.63
C ASP A 326 -5.07 -23.18 6.35
N SER A 327 -4.19 -22.79 5.43
CA SER A 327 -4.56 -22.10 4.19
C SER A 327 -5.52 -22.93 3.33
N ALA A 328 -5.44 -24.26 3.41
CA ALA A 328 -6.21 -25.15 2.56
C ALA A 328 -7.62 -25.44 3.05
N THR A 329 -7.80 -25.49 4.35
CA THR A 329 -9.05 -25.94 4.97
C THR A 329 -9.75 -24.85 5.78
N GLY A 330 -9.06 -23.75 6.08
CA GLY A 330 -9.57 -22.70 6.95
C GLY A 330 -9.64 -23.11 8.42
N LYS A 331 -9.09 -24.28 8.77
CA LYS A 331 -9.04 -24.78 10.14
C LYS A 331 -8.16 -23.86 10.98
N GLU A 332 -8.72 -23.29 12.04
CA GLU A 332 -7.96 -22.50 13.01
C GLU A 332 -6.86 -23.36 13.64
N ARG A 333 -5.62 -22.88 13.56
CA ARG A 333 -4.46 -23.47 14.22
C ARG A 333 -4.30 -22.89 15.61
N TRP A 334 -4.39 -21.57 15.70
CA TRP A 334 -4.45 -20.83 16.96
C TRP A 334 -5.08 -19.45 16.73
N LYS A 335 -5.56 -18.87 17.82
CA LYS A 335 -6.09 -17.50 17.87
C LYS A 335 -5.77 -16.89 19.22
N GLU A 336 -5.11 -15.74 19.21
CA GLU A 336 -4.65 -15.07 20.43
C GLU A 336 -5.11 -13.62 20.50
N ARG A 337 -5.45 -13.13 21.70
CA ARG A 337 -5.84 -11.74 21.92
C ARG A 337 -4.59 -10.88 22.14
N LEU A 338 -4.30 -10.00 21.19
CA LEU A 338 -3.25 -8.98 21.33
C LEU A 338 -3.77 -7.72 22.05
N GLY A 339 -5.03 -7.34 21.79
CA GLY A 339 -5.66 -6.14 22.32
C GLY A 339 -5.43 -4.87 21.48
N GLY A 340 -6.36 -3.91 21.60
CA GLY A 340 -6.46 -2.74 20.74
C GLY A 340 -7.04 -3.05 19.35
N ALA A 341 -7.31 -2.02 18.55
CA ALA A 341 -7.82 -2.19 17.18
C ALA A 341 -6.69 -2.19 16.17
N PHE A 342 -6.74 -3.01 15.11
CA PHE A 342 -5.72 -3.02 14.06
C PHE A 342 -6.27 -2.45 12.76
N PHE A 343 -5.59 -1.43 12.23
CA PHE A 343 -5.80 -0.92 10.86
C PHE A 343 -4.56 -1.11 9.98
N ALA A 344 -3.37 -1.06 10.57
CA ALA A 344 -2.13 -1.39 9.88
C ALA A 344 -2.09 -2.89 9.54
N SER A 345 -1.65 -3.20 8.33
CA SER A 345 -1.44 -4.60 7.93
C SER A 345 -0.14 -5.13 8.54
N PRO A 346 -0.10 -6.40 8.97
CA PRO A 346 1.14 -7.02 9.45
C PRO A 346 2.14 -7.21 8.30
N VAL A 347 3.42 -7.32 8.66
CA VAL A 347 4.53 -7.66 7.76
C VAL A 347 5.24 -8.92 8.22
N LEU A 348 5.51 -9.82 7.28
CA LEU A 348 6.28 -11.04 7.49
C LEU A 348 7.77 -10.78 7.25
N ALA A 349 8.63 -11.21 8.18
CA ALA A 349 10.07 -11.18 8.04
C ALA A 349 10.67 -12.49 8.58
N GLY A 350 11.07 -13.38 7.67
CA GLY A 350 11.58 -14.71 8.02
C GLY A 350 10.54 -15.51 8.80
N ASN A 351 10.82 -15.84 10.06
CA ASN A 351 9.92 -16.58 10.96
C ASN A 351 9.15 -15.69 11.95
N ARG A 352 9.05 -14.39 11.67
CA ARG A 352 8.42 -13.41 12.56
C ARG A 352 7.39 -12.58 11.81
N ILE A 353 6.32 -12.22 12.50
CA ILE A 353 5.33 -11.24 12.05
C ILE A 353 5.43 -10.01 12.93
N TYR A 354 5.50 -8.84 12.29
CA TYR A 354 5.48 -7.53 12.92
C TYR A 354 4.11 -6.90 12.67
N ALA A 355 3.34 -6.65 13.73
CA ALA A 355 2.00 -6.09 13.62
C ALA A 355 1.81 -4.95 14.61
N THR A 356 1.21 -3.85 14.15
CA THR A 356 1.01 -2.67 14.98
C THR A 356 -0.46 -2.31 15.04
N ASN A 357 -0.95 -2.04 16.25
CA ASN A 357 -2.32 -1.62 16.46
C ASN A 357 -2.46 -0.08 16.40
N LEU A 358 -3.70 0.39 16.36
CA LEU A 358 -4.08 1.78 16.27
C LEU A 358 -3.52 2.64 17.40
N ALA A 359 -3.23 2.06 18.57
CA ALA A 359 -2.70 2.77 19.74
C ALA A 359 -1.16 2.87 19.73
N GLY A 360 -0.48 2.50 18.64
CA GLY A 360 0.98 2.51 18.54
C GLY A 360 1.68 1.33 19.22
N LYS A 361 0.92 0.33 19.69
CA LYS A 361 1.46 -0.87 20.30
C LYS A 361 1.75 -1.90 19.21
N SER A 362 3.02 -2.28 19.10
CA SER A 362 3.51 -3.26 18.14
C SER A 362 3.80 -4.59 18.83
N TYR A 363 3.46 -5.68 18.14
CA TYR A 363 3.67 -7.05 18.58
C TYR A 363 4.57 -7.76 17.56
N VAL A 364 5.57 -8.46 18.06
CA VAL A 364 6.40 -9.35 17.25
C VAL A 364 6.12 -10.77 17.70
N PHE A 365 5.68 -11.64 16.81
CA PHE A 365 5.33 -13.02 17.14
C PHE A 365 5.82 -14.01 16.08
N SER A 366 5.98 -15.27 16.49
CA SER A 366 6.46 -16.36 15.64
C SER A 366 5.43 -16.75 14.58
N THR A 367 5.90 -17.25 13.44
CA THR A 367 5.07 -17.89 12.42
C THR A 367 4.88 -19.39 12.69
N ASP A 368 5.10 -19.88 13.91
CA ASP A 368 4.89 -21.30 14.21
C ASP A 368 3.39 -21.63 14.12
N PRO A 369 2.96 -22.59 13.28
CA PRO A 369 1.56 -22.96 13.20
C PRO A 369 1.08 -23.84 14.37
N LYS A 370 1.97 -24.38 15.20
CA LYS A 370 1.57 -25.27 16.31
C LYS A 370 1.00 -24.50 17.50
N GLU A 371 1.51 -23.31 17.76
CA GLU A 371 1.08 -22.45 18.86
C GLU A 371 1.42 -20.99 18.57
N PHE A 372 0.68 -20.08 19.20
CA PHE A 372 1.04 -18.67 19.20
C PHE A 372 2.21 -18.43 20.16
N LYS A 373 3.29 -17.80 19.65
CA LYS A 373 4.44 -17.40 20.48
C LYS A 373 4.76 -15.92 20.30
N LEU A 374 4.41 -15.12 21.31
CA LEU A 374 4.83 -13.72 21.40
C LEU A 374 6.33 -13.63 21.67
N LEU A 375 7.03 -12.83 20.86
CA LEU A 375 8.48 -12.62 20.98
C LEU A 375 8.80 -11.26 21.62
N ALA A 376 8.01 -10.23 21.32
CA ALA A 376 8.16 -8.91 21.91
C ALA A 376 6.89 -8.06 21.79
N THR A 377 6.83 -7.01 22.62
CA THR A 377 5.83 -5.95 22.58
C THR A 377 6.53 -4.62 22.73
N ASN A 378 6.14 -3.64 21.91
CA ASN A 378 6.78 -2.32 21.84
C ASN A 378 5.71 -1.24 21.77
N GLN A 379 5.95 -0.09 22.39
CA GLN A 379 5.05 1.07 22.34
C GLN A 379 5.76 2.24 21.67
N LEU A 380 5.15 2.81 20.65
CA LEU A 380 5.67 3.98 19.95
C LEU A 380 4.53 4.94 19.56
N GLY A 381 4.59 6.16 20.10
CA GLY A 381 3.54 7.18 19.94
C GLY A 381 2.18 6.77 20.51
N GLU A 382 1.13 7.44 20.03
CA GLU A 382 -0.23 7.31 20.54
C GLU A 382 -1.24 6.89 19.45
N GLU A 383 -0.93 7.10 18.16
CA GLU A 383 -1.66 6.47 17.07
C GLU A 383 -0.76 5.96 15.94
N MET A 384 -1.15 4.85 15.31
CA MET A 384 -0.51 4.33 14.10
C MET A 384 -1.55 3.75 13.14
N TYR A 385 -1.51 4.22 11.89
CA TYR A 385 -2.44 3.79 10.83
C TYR A 385 -1.74 3.10 9.66
N ALA A 386 -0.54 3.59 9.31
CA ALA A 386 0.26 3.02 8.24
C ALA A 386 0.83 1.66 8.65
N SER A 387 1.01 0.77 7.68
CA SER A 387 1.65 -0.52 7.92
C SER A 387 3.15 -0.31 8.23
N PRO A 388 3.75 -1.13 9.11
CA PRO A 388 5.20 -1.20 9.23
C PRO A 388 5.83 -1.55 7.88
N VAL A 389 7.05 -1.07 7.64
CA VAL A 389 7.84 -1.42 6.46
C VAL A 389 9.21 -1.89 6.90
N ILE A 390 9.71 -2.96 6.29
CA ILE A 390 11.03 -3.49 6.57
C ILE A 390 11.89 -3.35 5.33
N SER A 391 13.09 -2.79 5.51
CA SER A 391 14.10 -2.68 4.46
C SER A 391 15.46 -3.03 5.05
N GLY A 392 15.95 -4.23 4.73
CA GLY A 392 17.17 -4.79 5.31
C GLY A 392 17.00 -5.04 6.81
N SER A 393 17.91 -4.50 7.62
CA SER A 393 17.91 -4.61 9.08
C SER A 393 17.08 -3.54 9.79
N ARG A 394 16.32 -2.71 9.04
CA ARG A 394 15.59 -1.55 9.56
C ARG A 394 14.09 -1.71 9.41
N LEU A 395 13.37 -1.24 10.43
CA LEU A 395 11.91 -1.13 10.46
C LEU A 395 11.53 0.36 10.39
N TYR A 396 10.59 0.70 9.52
CA TYR A 396 10.12 2.06 9.29
C TYR A 396 8.67 2.17 9.74
N LEU A 397 8.41 3.08 10.68
CA LEU A 397 7.11 3.23 11.33
C LEU A 397 6.64 4.67 11.19
N ARG A 398 5.44 4.88 10.63
CA ARG A 398 4.77 6.19 10.63
C ARG A 398 3.87 6.28 11.86
N VAL A 399 4.18 7.25 12.72
CA VAL A 399 3.67 7.33 14.09
C VAL A 399 3.07 8.71 14.33
N THR A 400 1.90 8.77 14.95
CA THR A 400 1.31 10.01 15.44
C THR A 400 1.62 10.18 16.93
N ALA A 401 2.20 11.33 17.28
CA ALA A 401 2.24 11.82 18.65
C ALA A 401 1.13 12.87 18.87
N LYS A 402 0.53 12.90 20.07
CA LYS A 402 -0.56 13.83 20.40
C LYS A 402 -0.22 14.84 21.49
N ARG A 403 0.83 14.59 22.28
CA ARG A 403 1.27 15.51 23.34
C ARG A 403 1.75 16.83 22.75
N GLY A 404 1.05 17.92 23.04
CA GLY A 404 1.35 19.26 22.50
C GLY A 404 0.73 19.57 21.14
N GLY A 405 -0.20 18.72 20.68
CA GLY A 405 -0.80 18.80 19.34
C GLY A 405 -0.53 17.53 18.53
N ARG A 406 -1.33 17.29 17.49
CA ARG A 406 -1.10 16.15 16.59
C ARG A 406 0.14 16.41 15.73
N GLN A 407 1.13 15.54 15.82
CA GLN A 407 2.33 15.55 14.97
C GLN A 407 2.58 14.14 14.41
N GLU A 408 2.73 14.03 13.10
CA GLU A 408 3.17 12.79 12.45
C GLU A 408 4.69 12.69 12.45
N TRP A 409 5.22 11.49 12.63
CA TRP A 409 6.64 11.17 12.63
C TRP A 409 6.90 9.96 11.74
N LEU A 410 8.05 9.93 11.07
CA LEU A 410 8.63 8.71 10.54
C LEU A 410 9.78 8.29 11.42
N TYR A 411 9.73 7.08 11.96
CA TYR A 411 10.82 6.47 12.71
C TYR A 411 11.55 5.45 11.84
N CYS A 412 12.88 5.45 11.92
CA CYS A 412 13.72 4.35 11.48
C CYS A 412 14.24 3.63 12.71
N ILE A 413 13.78 2.40 12.89
CA ILE A 413 14.06 1.53 14.02
C ILE A 413 15.08 0.46 13.60
N GLY A 414 16.14 0.31 14.38
CA GLY A 414 17.30 -0.54 14.08
C GLY A 414 18.56 0.01 14.74
N LYS A 415 19.63 -0.79 14.77
CA LYS A 415 20.94 -0.30 15.19
C LYS A 415 21.50 0.64 14.12
N ASN A 416 22.28 1.63 14.56
CA ASN A 416 23.04 2.51 13.66
C ASN A 416 24.13 1.75 12.93
#